data_AF-A0AA97K7P8-F1
#
_entry.id   AF-A0AA97K7P8-F1
#
_cell.length_a   1.000
_cell.length_b   1.000
_cell.length_c   1.000
_cell.angle_alpha   90.00
_cell.angle_beta   90.00
_cell.angle_gamma   90.00
#
_symmetry.space_group_name_H-M   'P 1'
#
loop_
_entity.id
_entity.type
_entity.pdbx_description
1 polymer ?
#
loop_
_entity_poly.entity_id
_entity_poly.type
_entity_poly.pdbx_seq_one_letter_code
_entity_poly.pdbx_strand_id
1 'polypeptide(L)'
;MPRATGEEQREESKEPCTGEEKLETLPGIFFEMDMFDHSYNVYNAAYALAHALHAILKVGRLDPQAPQGQELTLNDDQIVWHRSFNQAVPRSACNDNCYPGFSRKRKEGEKFCCYDCEPCPEAMISDQQDMDSCVNCLEELYPNQDQNKCMPKRLSYLSYKEPLGIVLALLASSFFLITIFILTIFVQHQNTPIVRANNQSLTYILLASLLLCFLCSLLFIGQPGRVTCLLRQTAFGLIFSVAISSVLAKTITVVLAFMATKPGSSMRKWLGKRMANGIIISCTFIQASICSFWLCTFPPFPDMDMHSQTGEIILECNEGSATMFYCVLGFMGFLAIVSFTVAFLARKLPDSFNETKFITFSMLVFCSVWLCFIPTYLSTKGKSMVAVEIFSILASSAGLLGCIFFPKCYIIILKPELNNKEHLIRRNNKTNFSLTLRH
;
A
#
# COMPACT_ATOMS: atom_id res chain seq x y z
N MET A 1 38.32 34.66 78.09
CA MET A 1 38.96 35.63 79.00
C MET A 1 39.77 36.59 78.14
N PRO A 2 39.74 37.90 78.39
CA PRO A 2 38.90 38.68 79.32
C PRO A 2 37.92 39.58 78.54
N ARG A 3 36.71 39.88 79.04
CA ARG A 3 36.38 40.60 80.29
C ARG A 3 36.88 42.03 80.23
N ALA A 4 35.96 42.98 80.27
CA ALA A 4 35.86 44.00 81.33
C ALA A 4 35.91 45.36 80.59
N THR A 5 35.20 46.42 80.93
CA THR A 5 34.35 46.86 82.04
C THR A 5 33.92 48.26 81.55
N GLY A 6 32.66 48.66 81.55
CA GLY A 6 31.86 48.83 82.74
C GLY A 6 32.33 50.06 83.51
N GLU A 7 31.93 51.25 83.08
CA GLU A 7 31.72 52.40 83.97
C GLU A 7 30.43 53.11 83.57
N GLU A 8 29.43 52.94 84.43
CA GLU A 8 28.12 53.58 84.42
C GLU A 8 28.25 55.08 84.74
N GLN A 9 27.80 55.88 83.78
CA GLN A 9 26.84 56.96 83.91
C GLN A 9 26.63 57.59 85.29
N ARG A 10 26.91 58.90 85.37
CA ARG A 10 26.09 59.81 86.16
C ARG A 10 24.85 60.14 85.33
N GLU A 11 23.73 59.50 85.67
CA GLU A 11 22.42 59.68 85.03
C GLU A 11 21.95 61.14 85.15
N GLU A 12 21.92 61.82 84.01
CA GLU A 12 20.98 62.90 83.76
C GLU A 12 19.79 62.23 83.06
N SER A 13 18.62 62.25 83.70
CA SER A 13 17.40 61.58 83.22
C SER A 13 17.02 62.11 81.84
N LYS A 14 17.41 61.40 80.78
CA LYS A 14 16.92 61.65 79.42
C LYS A 14 15.49 61.15 79.35
N GLU A 15 14.55 62.09 79.28
CA GLU A 15 13.18 61.77 78.91
C GLU A 15 13.19 60.98 77.59
N PRO A 16 12.44 59.87 77.49
CA PRO A 16 12.36 59.10 76.26
C PRO A 16 11.62 59.91 75.19
N CYS A 17 12.15 59.90 73.97
CA CYS A 17 11.49 60.54 72.84
C CYS A 17 10.12 59.89 72.60
N THR A 18 9.08 60.70 72.66
CA THR A 18 7.66 60.40 72.47
C THR A 18 7.28 60.20 71.01
N GLY A 19 8.11 60.65 70.07
CA GLY A 19 7.84 60.59 68.63
C GLY A 19 6.89 61.69 68.13
N GLU A 20 6.38 62.54 69.03
CA GLU A 20 5.62 63.75 68.71
C GLU A 20 6.46 65.03 68.82
N GLU A 21 7.77 64.91 69.05
CA GLU A 21 8.67 66.07 69.08
C GLU A 21 8.70 66.76 67.71
N LYS A 22 8.39 68.06 67.71
CA LYS A 22 8.51 68.90 66.51
C LYS A 22 9.91 69.48 66.44
N LEU A 23 10.60 69.26 65.32
CA LEU A 23 11.95 69.76 65.08
C LEU A 23 12.06 71.27 65.40
N GLU A 24 11.04 72.05 65.02
CA GLU A 24 10.89 73.50 65.24
C GLU A 24 10.96 73.96 66.72
N THR A 25 10.80 73.05 67.69
CA THR A 25 10.83 73.38 69.13
C THR A 25 12.23 73.30 69.75
N LEU A 26 13.24 72.89 68.99
CA LEU A 26 14.63 72.81 69.45
C LEU A 26 15.31 74.20 69.48
N PRO A 27 16.19 74.48 70.46
CA PRO A 27 16.92 75.75 70.50
C PRO A 27 17.79 75.94 69.26
N GLY A 28 17.48 76.95 68.43
CA GLY A 28 18.19 77.25 67.18
C GLY A 28 19.68 77.59 67.32
N ILE A 29 20.18 77.76 68.55
CA ILE A 29 21.60 77.99 68.86
C ILE A 29 22.44 76.70 68.69
N PHE A 30 21.83 75.52 68.87
CA PHE A 30 22.52 74.22 68.78
C PHE A 30 22.12 73.39 67.55
N PHE A 31 20.92 73.62 67.01
CA PHE A 31 20.42 72.96 65.81
C PHE A 31 19.96 74.04 64.84
N GLU A 32 20.86 74.46 63.95
CA GLU A 32 20.58 75.45 62.92
C GLU A 32 19.69 74.80 61.85
N MET A 33 18.37 74.98 62.03
CA MET A 33 17.33 74.40 61.16
C MET A 33 16.83 75.39 60.09
N ASP A 34 17.30 76.64 60.16
CA ASP A 34 17.01 77.63 59.15
C ASP A 34 17.82 77.32 57.89
N MET A 35 17.09 77.00 56.82
CA MET A 35 17.68 76.78 55.51
C MET A 35 18.11 78.14 54.97
N PHE A 36 19.32 78.60 55.33
CA PHE A 36 19.92 79.80 54.75
C PHE A 36 19.88 79.71 53.21
N ASP A 37 19.79 80.87 52.55
CA ASP A 37 19.68 80.97 51.09
C ASP A 37 20.74 80.09 50.37
N HIS A 38 21.93 79.96 50.94
CA HIS A 38 22.99 79.08 50.46
C HIS A 38 22.69 77.58 50.59
N SER A 39 22.11 77.12 51.70
CA SER A 39 21.70 75.72 51.93
C SER A 39 20.51 75.34 51.04
N TYR A 40 19.58 76.27 50.83
CA TYR A 40 18.46 76.13 49.89
C TYR A 40 18.96 75.97 48.46
N ASN A 41 19.94 76.78 48.07
CA ASN A 41 20.58 76.69 46.76
C ASN A 41 21.37 75.39 46.57
N VAL A 42 22.05 74.86 47.59
CA VAL A 42 22.76 73.57 47.51
C VAL A 42 21.78 72.39 47.40
N TYR A 43 20.70 72.39 48.19
CA TYR A 43 19.65 71.39 48.07
C TYR A 43 19.00 71.44 46.68
N ASN A 44 18.64 72.64 46.20
CA ASN A 44 18.07 72.81 44.86
C ASN A 44 19.07 72.44 43.77
N ALA A 45 20.36 72.70 43.93
CA ALA A 45 21.39 72.30 42.98
C ALA A 45 21.52 70.76 42.95
N ALA A 46 21.58 70.09 44.10
CA ALA A 46 21.64 68.64 44.18
C ALA A 46 20.34 67.98 43.67
N TYR A 47 19.19 68.53 44.03
CA TYR A 47 17.88 68.11 43.58
C TYR A 47 17.71 68.31 42.07
N ALA A 48 18.09 69.47 41.54
CA ALA A 48 18.09 69.77 40.11
C ALA A 48 19.08 68.89 39.35
N LEU A 49 20.26 68.61 39.91
CA LEU A 49 21.23 67.70 39.30
C LEU A 49 20.70 66.26 39.29
N ALA A 50 20.08 65.80 40.38
CA ALA A 50 19.46 64.48 40.46
C ALA A 50 18.27 64.35 39.51
N HIS A 51 17.39 65.35 39.45
CA HIS A 51 16.27 65.39 38.51
C HIS A 51 16.73 65.55 37.05
N ALA A 52 17.77 66.35 36.80
CA ALA A 52 18.37 66.48 35.48
C ALA A 52 19.04 65.17 35.07
N LEU A 53 19.81 64.50 35.94
CA LEU A 53 20.35 63.18 35.64
C LEU A 53 19.23 62.16 35.39
N HIS A 54 18.19 62.16 36.22
CA HIS A 54 17.05 61.26 36.05
C HIS A 54 16.29 61.53 34.75
N ALA A 55 16.18 62.79 34.32
CA ALA A 55 15.57 63.18 33.06
C ALA A 55 16.48 62.90 31.84
N ILE A 56 17.79 63.08 31.98
CA ILE A 56 18.81 62.82 30.95
C ILE A 56 18.99 61.31 30.74
N LEU A 57 18.82 60.50 31.78
CA LEU A 57 18.95 59.04 31.76
C LEU A 57 17.58 58.32 31.73
N LYS A 58 16.49 59.04 31.46
CA LYS A 58 15.15 58.45 31.35
C LYS A 58 15.05 57.65 30.04
N VAL A 59 15.30 56.35 30.13
CA VAL A 59 15.27 55.44 28.98
C VAL A 59 13.85 54.98 28.59
N GLY A 60 12.81 55.38 29.32
CA GLY A 60 11.43 55.02 28.98
C GLY A 60 10.36 55.43 29.99
N ARG A 61 9.13 54.97 29.76
CA ARG A 61 7.95 55.19 30.60
C ARG A 61 7.11 53.91 30.66
N LEU A 62 6.66 53.55 31.85
CA LEU A 62 5.65 52.52 32.08
C LEU A 62 4.32 53.21 32.44
N ASP A 63 3.26 52.91 31.70
CA ASP A 63 1.89 53.39 31.92
C ASP A 63 0.92 52.21 31.93
N PRO A 64 0.54 51.70 33.12
CA PRO A 64 -0.33 50.54 33.26
C PRO A 64 -1.75 50.73 32.72
N GLN A 65 -2.15 51.97 32.39
CA GLN A 65 -3.48 52.30 31.87
C GLN A 65 -3.49 52.50 30.34
N ALA A 66 -2.34 52.34 29.68
CA ALA A 66 -2.25 52.47 28.23
C ALA A 66 -2.90 51.27 27.49
N PRO A 67 -3.20 51.41 26.18
CA PRO A 67 -3.68 50.30 25.35
C PRO A 67 -2.67 49.15 25.27
N GLN A 68 -3.19 47.95 24.98
CA GLN A 68 -2.39 46.73 24.92
C GLN A 68 -1.25 46.85 23.90
N GLY A 69 -0.01 46.70 24.35
CA GLY A 69 1.22 46.84 23.55
C GLY A 69 1.87 48.23 23.61
N GLN A 70 1.32 49.17 24.38
CA GLN A 70 1.88 50.52 24.60
C GLN A 70 2.12 50.85 26.07
N GLU A 71 1.94 49.88 26.98
CA GLU A 71 2.13 50.05 28.42
C GLU A 71 3.58 50.39 28.78
N LEU A 72 4.54 49.93 27.97
CA LEU A 72 5.95 50.25 28.12
C LEU A 72 6.46 50.93 26.86
N THR A 73 6.90 52.18 26.99
CA THR A 73 7.58 52.92 25.92
C THR A 73 9.05 53.07 26.29
N LEU A 74 9.96 52.45 25.54
CA LEU A 74 11.40 52.59 25.72
C LEU A 74 11.98 53.45 24.59
N ASN A 75 13.04 54.18 24.89
CA ASN A 75 13.83 54.91 23.92
C ASN A 75 15.19 54.21 23.79
N ASP A 76 15.29 53.29 22.83
CA ASP A 76 16.45 52.41 22.66
C ASP A 76 17.77 53.18 22.46
N ASP A 77 17.72 54.35 21.81
CA ASP A 77 18.88 55.21 21.54
C ASP A 77 19.50 55.82 22.80
N GLN A 78 18.76 55.84 23.92
CA GLN A 78 19.22 56.37 25.21
C GLN A 78 19.75 55.28 26.16
N ILE A 79 19.62 54.00 25.79
CA ILE A 79 20.09 52.87 26.59
C ILE A 79 21.60 52.70 26.40
N VAL A 80 22.38 53.14 27.38
CA VAL A 80 23.85 52.99 27.38
C VAL A 80 24.26 51.73 28.13
N TRP A 81 24.77 50.74 27.40
CA TRP A 81 25.32 49.51 28.00
C TRP A 81 26.72 49.75 28.60
N HIS A 82 27.09 48.95 29.60
CA HIS A 82 28.43 49.00 30.19
C HIS A 82 29.51 48.78 29.11
N ARG A 83 30.66 49.49 29.20
CA ARG A 83 31.75 49.52 28.20
C ARG A 83 32.35 48.15 27.83
N SER A 84 31.95 47.08 28.52
CA SER A 84 32.32 45.69 28.24
C SER A 84 31.44 45.04 27.16
N PHE A 85 30.30 45.64 26.80
CA PHE A 85 29.29 45.11 25.87
C PHE A 85 29.15 45.99 24.61
N ASN A 86 30.27 46.36 23.99
CA ASN A 86 30.29 47.35 22.91
C ASN A 86 29.85 46.83 21.52
N GLN A 87 29.44 45.57 21.38
CA GLN A 87 29.20 44.95 20.06
C GLN A 87 27.84 44.26 19.87
N ALA A 88 27.12 43.88 20.94
CA ALA A 88 25.75 43.38 20.84
C ALA A 88 25.06 43.38 22.22
N VAL A 89 23.73 43.61 22.24
CA VAL A 89 22.89 43.45 23.43
C VAL A 89 23.00 42.00 23.94
N PRO A 90 23.21 41.76 25.25
CA PRO A 90 23.34 40.41 25.77
C PRO A 90 22.01 39.65 25.66
N ARG A 91 21.99 38.59 24.85
CA ARG A 91 20.84 37.70 24.71
C ARG A 91 20.70 36.84 25.95
N SER A 92 19.57 36.96 26.65
CA SER A 92 19.22 36.13 27.81
C SER A 92 18.53 34.83 27.38
N ALA A 93 19.24 33.97 26.65
CA ALA A 93 18.78 32.65 26.23
C ALA A 93 19.71 31.57 26.79
N CYS A 94 19.15 30.41 27.17
CA CYS A 94 19.94 29.29 27.66
C CYS A 94 20.58 28.50 26.50
N ASN A 95 19.84 28.36 25.39
CA ASN A 95 20.21 27.57 24.22
C ASN A 95 19.77 28.31 22.95
N ASP A 96 20.26 27.85 21.80
CA ASP A 96 19.77 28.30 20.50
C ASP A 96 18.43 27.64 20.13
N ASN A 97 17.69 28.28 19.23
CA ASN A 97 16.37 27.81 18.80
C ASN A 97 16.50 26.52 17.97
N CYS A 98 15.50 25.65 18.08
CA CYS A 98 15.44 24.45 17.24
C CYS A 98 15.04 24.78 15.81
N TYR A 99 15.71 24.14 14.84
CA TYR A 99 15.36 24.25 13.43
C TYR A 99 14.21 23.28 13.07
N PRO A 100 13.48 23.54 11.96
CA PRO A 100 12.48 22.61 11.45
C PRO A 100 13.05 21.20 11.29
N GLY A 101 12.24 20.18 11.62
CA GLY A 101 12.64 18.77 11.75
C GLY A 101 13.00 18.35 13.18
N PHE A 102 13.15 19.31 14.09
CA PHE A 102 13.45 19.07 15.51
C PHE A 102 12.36 19.68 16.40
N SER A 103 12.15 19.07 17.57
CA SER A 103 11.29 19.57 18.64
C SER A 103 12.05 19.81 19.93
N ARG A 104 11.56 20.73 20.76
CA ARG A 104 12.16 21.01 22.07
C ARG A 104 11.98 19.83 23.02
N LYS A 105 13.09 19.34 23.56
CA LYS A 105 13.11 18.37 24.66
C LYS A 105 13.66 19.03 25.90
N ARG A 106 12.86 19.08 26.97
CA ARG A 106 13.30 19.64 28.24
C ARG A 106 14.54 18.91 28.75
N LYS A 107 15.56 19.67 29.15
CA LYS A 107 16.77 19.13 29.75
C LYS A 107 16.52 18.86 31.24
N GLU A 108 16.63 17.60 31.65
CA GLU A 108 16.42 17.22 33.06
C GLU A 108 17.49 17.86 33.96
N GLY A 109 17.07 18.38 35.11
CA GLY A 109 17.96 19.02 36.10
C GLY A 109 18.30 20.50 35.84
N GLU A 110 17.91 21.06 34.70
CA GLU A 110 18.17 22.46 34.33
C GLU A 110 16.92 23.36 34.50
N LYS A 111 17.09 24.68 34.29
CA LYS A 111 15.97 25.65 34.32
C LYS A 111 14.97 25.37 33.19
N PHE A 112 13.71 25.78 33.36
CA PHE A 112 12.62 25.49 32.42
C PHE A 112 12.84 26.01 30.98
N CYS A 113 13.67 27.04 30.81
CA CYS A 113 14.00 27.62 29.51
C CYS A 113 15.18 26.93 28.79
N CYS A 114 15.80 25.92 29.42
CA CYS A 114 16.91 25.17 28.85
C CYS A 114 16.39 23.83 28.29
N TYR A 115 16.64 23.60 27.01
CA TYR A 115 16.17 22.42 26.28
C TYR A 115 17.20 22.00 25.22
N ASP A 116 17.11 20.73 24.83
CA ASP A 116 17.83 20.16 23.71
C ASP A 116 16.89 20.05 22.50
N CYS A 117 17.45 20.11 21.29
CA CYS A 117 16.69 19.89 20.05
C CYS A 117 16.74 18.41 19.68
N GLU A 118 15.61 17.72 19.82
CA GLU A 118 15.47 16.30 19.49
C GLU A 118 14.84 16.14 18.10
N PRO A 119 15.39 15.28 17.22
CA PRO A 119 14.79 15.04 15.90
C PRO A 119 13.40 14.43 16.06
N CYS A 120 12.49 14.79 15.16
CA CYS A 120 11.13 14.27 15.20
C CYS A 120 11.10 12.74 15.03
N PRO A 121 10.21 12.03 15.74
CA PRO A 121 10.01 10.60 15.53
C PRO A 121 9.41 10.32 14.15
N GLU A 122 9.59 9.09 13.66
CA GLU A 122 9.06 8.66 12.36
C GLU A 122 7.54 8.95 12.25
N ALA A 123 7.10 9.37 11.06
CA ALA A 123 5.74 9.84 10.73
C ALA A 123 5.34 11.23 11.24
N MET A 124 6.14 11.90 12.07
CA MET A 124 5.89 13.27 12.54
C MET A 124 6.83 14.30 11.90
N ILE A 125 6.40 15.57 11.90
CA ILE A 125 7.17 16.72 11.39
C ILE A 125 7.21 17.89 12.37
N SER A 126 8.16 18.80 12.15
CA SER A 126 8.23 20.13 12.76
C SER A 126 8.52 21.14 11.65
N ASP A 127 7.53 21.94 11.25
CA ASP A 127 7.62 22.86 10.11
C ASP A 127 8.05 24.29 10.51
N GLN A 128 7.96 24.61 11.79
CA GLN A 128 8.30 25.91 12.36
C GLN A 128 9.56 25.82 13.23
N GLN A 129 10.23 26.97 13.41
CA GLN A 129 11.34 27.05 14.36
C GLN A 129 10.80 26.95 15.78
N ASP A 130 11.57 26.27 16.63
CA ASP A 130 11.37 26.21 18.07
C ASP A 130 10.01 25.62 18.52
N MET A 131 9.48 24.64 17.77
CA MET A 131 8.26 23.90 18.15
C MET A 131 8.46 23.06 19.42
N ASP A 132 7.45 23.06 20.29
CA ASP A 132 7.40 22.23 21.50
C ASP A 132 7.30 20.73 21.23
N SER A 133 6.52 20.37 20.21
CA SER A 133 6.29 18.97 19.87
C SER A 133 6.09 18.81 18.38
N CYS A 134 6.51 17.68 17.84
CA CYS A 134 6.25 17.33 16.46
C CYS A 134 4.77 17.02 16.24
N VAL A 135 4.28 17.27 15.02
CA VAL A 135 2.90 17.08 14.62
C VAL A 135 2.80 16.01 13.53
N ASN A 136 1.68 15.30 13.49
CA ASN A 136 1.39 14.35 12.41
C ASN A 136 0.97 15.09 11.13
N CYS A 137 1.37 14.56 9.98
CA CYS A 137 0.81 14.99 8.70
C CYS A 137 -0.66 14.54 8.55
N LEU A 138 -1.44 15.30 7.76
CA LEU A 138 -2.75 14.85 7.27
C LEU A 138 -2.61 13.54 6.46
N GLU A 139 -3.66 12.72 6.43
CA GLU A 139 -3.61 11.34 5.89
C GLU A 139 -3.13 11.23 4.44
N GLU A 140 -3.41 12.24 3.60
CA GLU A 140 -3.01 12.31 2.19
C GLU A 140 -1.55 12.75 1.99
N LEU A 141 -0.89 13.21 3.06
CA LEU A 141 0.49 13.66 3.05
C LEU A 141 1.40 12.73 3.86
N TYR A 142 2.70 12.82 3.60
CA TYR A 142 3.75 12.08 4.30
C TYR A 142 4.93 13.01 4.64
N PRO A 143 5.66 12.78 5.74
CA PRO A 143 6.83 13.59 6.09
C PRO A 143 7.94 13.43 5.04
N ASN A 144 8.61 14.52 4.67
CA ASN A 144 9.84 14.46 3.89
C ASN A 144 11.02 13.90 4.72
N GLN A 145 12.15 13.62 4.09
CA GLN A 145 13.34 13.07 4.75
C GLN A 145 13.85 13.94 5.91
N ASP A 146 13.74 15.26 5.79
CA ASP A 146 14.16 16.21 6.83
C ASP A 146 13.08 16.45 7.91
N GLN A 147 11.92 15.78 7.81
CA GLN A 147 10.77 15.91 8.72
C GLN A 147 10.34 17.35 8.99
N ASN A 148 10.56 18.24 8.02
CA ASN A 148 10.23 19.65 8.13
C ASN A 148 9.00 20.05 7.30
N LYS A 149 8.52 19.15 6.42
CA LYS A 149 7.36 19.41 5.55
C LYS A 149 6.57 18.13 5.30
N CYS A 150 5.25 18.30 5.15
CA CYS A 150 4.37 17.27 4.64
C CYS A 150 4.31 17.34 3.11
N MET A 151 4.61 16.23 2.45
CA MET A 151 4.60 16.05 1.00
C MET A 151 3.38 15.21 0.57
N PRO A 152 2.74 15.48 -0.58
CA PRO A 152 1.60 14.70 -1.03
C PRO A 152 2.03 13.28 -1.41
N LYS A 153 1.32 12.26 -0.92
CA LYS A 153 1.57 10.86 -1.31
C LYS A 153 1.25 10.65 -2.79
N ARG A 154 2.01 9.79 -3.49
CA ARG A 154 1.79 9.52 -4.92
C ARG A 154 0.80 8.37 -5.12
N LEU A 155 -0.13 8.51 -6.06
CA LEU A 155 -1.03 7.42 -6.45
C LEU A 155 -0.23 6.27 -7.11
N SER A 156 -0.41 5.05 -6.61
CA SER A 156 0.28 3.84 -7.06
C SER A 156 -0.73 2.78 -7.50
N TYR A 157 -0.66 2.38 -8.77
CA TYR A 157 -1.47 1.31 -9.37
C TYR A 157 -0.72 0.73 -10.58
N LEU A 158 -1.09 -0.49 -11.01
CA LEU A 158 -0.48 -1.12 -12.17
C LEU A 158 -0.92 -0.39 -13.45
N SER A 159 -0.04 0.43 -14.02
CA SER A 159 -0.37 1.35 -15.12
C SER A 159 0.12 0.87 -16.48
N TYR A 160 -0.64 1.15 -17.55
CA TYR A 160 -0.18 0.95 -18.93
C TYR A 160 1.04 1.79 -19.31
N LYS A 161 1.40 2.78 -18.49
CA LYS A 161 2.53 3.68 -18.74
C LYS A 161 3.85 3.16 -18.15
N GLU A 162 3.80 2.18 -17.25
CA GLU A 162 5.01 1.66 -16.59
C GLU A 162 5.49 0.36 -17.25
N PRO A 163 6.80 0.03 -17.17
CA PRO A 163 7.38 -1.12 -17.87
C PRO A 163 6.68 -2.44 -17.57
N LEU A 164 6.32 -2.68 -16.30
CA LEU A 164 5.66 -3.92 -15.88
C LEU A 164 4.28 -4.08 -16.52
N GLY A 165 3.46 -3.03 -16.52
CA GLY A 165 2.14 -3.03 -17.15
C GLY A 165 2.22 -3.20 -18.67
N ILE A 166 3.20 -2.55 -19.32
CA ILE A 166 3.44 -2.69 -20.77
C ILE A 166 3.77 -4.14 -21.12
N VAL A 167 4.72 -4.76 -20.41
CA VAL A 167 5.14 -6.15 -20.68
C VAL A 167 3.98 -7.12 -20.51
N LEU A 168 3.20 -7.00 -19.43
CA LEU A 168 2.04 -7.86 -19.18
C LEU A 168 0.94 -7.69 -20.25
N ALA A 169 0.66 -6.45 -20.66
CA ALA A 169 -0.32 -6.16 -21.71
C ALA A 169 0.10 -6.71 -23.08
N LEU A 170 1.39 -6.58 -23.43
CA LEU A 170 1.95 -7.15 -24.67
C LEU A 170 1.88 -8.67 -24.64
N LEU A 171 2.23 -9.30 -23.51
CA LEU A 171 2.17 -10.74 -23.34
C LEU A 171 0.73 -11.25 -23.48
N ALA A 172 -0.23 -10.62 -22.80
CA ALA A 172 -1.66 -10.93 -22.94
C ALA A 172 -2.15 -10.81 -24.38
N SER A 173 -1.81 -9.70 -25.05
CA SER A 173 -2.21 -9.44 -26.44
C SER A 173 -1.60 -10.44 -27.42
N SER A 174 -0.33 -10.80 -27.24
CA SER A 174 0.34 -11.80 -28.08
C SER A 174 -0.30 -13.19 -27.96
N PHE A 175 -0.59 -13.66 -26.74
CA PHE A 175 -1.26 -14.95 -26.55
C PHE A 175 -2.71 -14.95 -27.05
N PHE A 176 -3.41 -13.81 -26.93
CA PHE A 176 -4.72 -13.63 -27.54
C PHE A 176 -4.66 -13.82 -29.07
N LEU A 177 -3.71 -13.17 -29.75
CA LEU A 177 -3.51 -13.31 -31.20
C LEU A 177 -3.11 -14.74 -31.61
N ILE A 178 -2.20 -15.38 -30.86
CA ILE A 178 -1.81 -16.77 -31.08
C ILE A 178 -3.03 -17.69 -30.95
N THR A 179 -3.92 -17.44 -29.98
CA THR A 179 -5.13 -18.24 -29.78
C THR A 179 -6.13 -18.06 -30.92
N ILE A 180 -6.30 -16.84 -31.45
CA ILE A 180 -7.10 -16.58 -32.66
C ILE A 180 -6.53 -17.33 -33.87
N PHE A 181 -5.20 -17.30 -34.04
CA PHE A 181 -4.53 -18.02 -35.12
C PHE A 181 -4.78 -19.54 -35.03
N ILE A 182 -4.62 -20.12 -33.84
CA ILE A 182 -4.93 -21.54 -33.59
C ILE A 182 -6.40 -21.83 -33.87
N LEU A 183 -7.33 -21.00 -33.37
CA LEU A 183 -8.76 -21.17 -33.63
C LEU A 183 -9.08 -21.16 -35.13
N THR A 184 -8.46 -20.25 -35.88
CA THR A 184 -8.61 -20.14 -37.34
C THR A 184 -8.14 -21.42 -38.05
N ILE A 185 -6.99 -21.98 -37.66
CA ILE A 185 -6.49 -23.26 -38.19
C ILE A 185 -7.51 -24.38 -37.95
N PHE A 186 -8.05 -24.49 -36.73
CA PHE A 186 -9.03 -25.52 -36.39
C PHE A 186 -10.34 -25.39 -37.18
N VAL A 187 -10.81 -24.16 -37.42
CA VAL A 187 -11.99 -23.89 -38.24
C VAL A 187 -11.75 -24.22 -39.71
N GLN A 188 -10.61 -23.80 -40.28
CA GLN A 188 -10.26 -24.10 -41.68
C GLN A 188 -10.11 -25.60 -41.92
N HIS A 189 -9.47 -26.32 -41.00
CA HIS A 189 -9.24 -27.76 -41.09
C HIS A 189 -10.32 -28.59 -40.37
N GLN A 190 -11.52 -28.05 -40.16
CA GLN A 190 -12.59 -28.73 -39.41
C GLN A 190 -12.97 -30.10 -39.98
N ASN A 191 -12.83 -30.29 -41.30
CA ASN A 191 -13.19 -31.55 -41.97
C ASN A 191 -12.11 -32.65 -41.85
N THR A 192 -10.93 -32.32 -41.29
CA THR A 192 -9.84 -33.28 -41.15
C THR A 192 -10.12 -34.31 -40.04
N PRO A 193 -9.68 -35.58 -40.19
CA PRO A 193 -9.95 -36.63 -39.21
C PRO A 193 -9.38 -36.32 -37.82
N ILE A 194 -8.26 -35.59 -37.73
CA ILE A 194 -7.69 -35.15 -36.44
C ILE A 194 -8.66 -34.22 -35.69
N VAL A 195 -9.20 -33.21 -36.35
CA VAL A 195 -10.12 -32.24 -35.73
C VAL A 195 -11.48 -32.89 -35.44
N ARG A 196 -11.96 -33.76 -36.34
CA ARG A 196 -13.25 -34.46 -36.19
C ARG A 196 -13.23 -35.51 -35.08
N ALA A 197 -12.11 -36.22 -34.89
CA ALA A 197 -11.93 -37.17 -33.79
C ALA A 197 -11.82 -36.47 -32.43
N ASN A 198 -11.37 -35.21 -32.41
CA ASN A 198 -11.13 -34.43 -31.20
C ASN A 198 -12.33 -33.57 -30.78
N ASN A 199 -13.49 -34.22 -30.56
CA ASN A 199 -14.77 -33.63 -30.14
C ASN A 199 -14.85 -32.10 -30.33
N GLN A 200 -15.09 -31.67 -31.58
CA GLN A 200 -14.97 -30.28 -32.04
C GLN A 200 -15.61 -29.25 -31.11
N SER A 201 -16.76 -29.57 -30.52
CA SER A 201 -17.48 -28.68 -29.59
C SER A 201 -16.65 -28.31 -28.37
N LEU A 202 -16.00 -29.29 -27.72
CA LEU A 202 -15.18 -29.04 -26.54
C LEU A 202 -13.90 -28.27 -26.87
N THR A 203 -13.31 -28.57 -28.02
CA THR A 203 -12.14 -27.87 -28.51
C THR A 203 -12.44 -26.39 -28.76
N TYR A 204 -13.58 -26.06 -29.36
CA TYR A 204 -13.99 -24.65 -29.55
C TYR A 204 -14.33 -23.95 -28.24
N ILE A 205 -15.04 -24.59 -27.32
CA ILE A 205 -15.33 -24.00 -25.99
C ILE A 205 -14.03 -23.73 -25.23
N LEU A 206 -13.06 -24.66 -25.26
CA LEU A 206 -11.77 -24.48 -24.60
C LEU A 206 -10.94 -23.36 -25.26
N LEU A 207 -10.86 -23.28 -26.58
CA LEU A 207 -10.16 -22.18 -27.26
C LEU A 207 -10.81 -20.82 -27.02
N ALA A 208 -12.15 -20.75 -27.05
CA ALA A 208 -12.88 -19.52 -26.76
C ALA A 208 -12.69 -19.06 -25.31
N SER A 209 -12.72 -19.98 -24.34
CA SER A 209 -12.44 -19.64 -22.94
C SER A 209 -10.99 -19.20 -22.73
N LEU A 210 -10.00 -19.85 -23.34
CA LEU A 210 -8.60 -19.41 -23.27
C LEU A 210 -8.40 -18.02 -23.88
N LEU A 211 -9.06 -17.72 -25.01
CA LEU A 211 -9.05 -16.40 -25.62
C LEU A 211 -9.59 -15.34 -24.64
N LEU A 212 -10.70 -15.65 -23.97
CA LEU A 212 -11.28 -14.78 -22.94
C LEU A 212 -10.38 -14.69 -21.68
N CYS A 213 -9.63 -15.73 -21.32
CA CYS A 213 -8.65 -15.68 -20.22
C CYS A 213 -7.53 -14.67 -20.51
N PHE A 214 -6.99 -14.65 -21.73
CA PHE A 214 -5.96 -13.68 -22.10
C PHE A 214 -6.52 -12.25 -22.12
N LEU A 215 -7.76 -12.08 -22.58
CA LEU A 215 -8.43 -10.78 -22.59
C LEU A 215 -8.77 -10.29 -21.17
N CYS A 216 -9.19 -11.17 -20.27
CA CYS A 216 -9.58 -10.77 -18.91
C CYS A 216 -8.40 -10.24 -18.09
N SER A 217 -7.17 -10.68 -18.37
CA SER A 217 -5.95 -10.12 -17.79
C SER A 217 -5.83 -8.60 -17.98
N LEU A 218 -6.34 -8.05 -19.09
CA LEU A 218 -6.29 -6.62 -19.35
C LEU A 218 -7.21 -5.82 -18.41
N LEU A 219 -8.26 -6.43 -17.84
CA LEU A 219 -9.15 -5.77 -16.87
C LEU A 219 -8.42 -5.41 -15.56
N PHE A 220 -7.28 -6.04 -15.29
CA PHE A 220 -6.48 -5.84 -14.09
C PHE A 220 -5.48 -4.67 -14.22
N ILE A 221 -5.25 -4.17 -15.44
CA ILE A 221 -4.29 -3.10 -15.73
C ILE A 221 -5.04 -1.78 -15.87
N GLY A 222 -4.51 -0.72 -15.27
CA GLY A 222 -5.08 0.62 -15.29
C GLY A 222 -5.70 1.01 -13.95
N GLN A 223 -6.32 2.20 -13.94
CA GLN A 223 -6.90 2.75 -12.73
C GLN A 223 -8.17 1.98 -12.34
N PRO A 224 -8.30 1.51 -11.08
CA PRO A 224 -9.47 0.75 -10.65
C PRO A 224 -10.71 1.65 -10.60
N GLY A 225 -11.71 1.32 -11.41
CA GLY A 225 -13.05 1.89 -11.35
C GLY A 225 -14.07 0.91 -10.75
N ARG A 226 -15.28 1.40 -10.44
CA ARG A 226 -16.36 0.57 -9.85
C ARG A 226 -16.67 -0.66 -10.71
N VAL A 227 -16.85 -0.46 -12.02
CA VAL A 227 -17.19 -1.55 -12.94
C VAL A 227 -16.04 -2.54 -13.10
N THR A 228 -14.79 -2.06 -13.19
CA THR A 228 -13.64 -2.95 -13.34
C THR A 228 -13.42 -3.81 -12.09
N CYS A 229 -13.62 -3.26 -10.88
CA CYS A 229 -13.48 -4.05 -9.65
C CYS A 229 -14.50 -5.18 -9.58
N LEU A 230 -15.75 -4.93 -9.98
CA LEU A 230 -16.79 -5.97 -10.03
C LEU A 230 -16.46 -7.06 -11.05
N LEU A 231 -15.98 -6.67 -12.24
CA LEU A 231 -15.75 -7.59 -13.35
C LEU A 231 -14.45 -8.40 -13.23
N ARG A 232 -13.38 -7.86 -12.63
CA ARG A 232 -12.06 -8.52 -12.58
C ARG A 232 -12.14 -9.95 -12.03
N GLN A 233 -12.54 -10.07 -10.76
CA GLN A 233 -12.55 -11.35 -10.07
C GLN A 233 -13.68 -12.28 -10.55
N THR A 234 -14.83 -11.70 -10.90
CA THR A 234 -15.97 -12.49 -11.37
C THR A 234 -15.76 -13.05 -12.76
N ALA A 235 -15.21 -12.26 -13.70
CA ALA A 235 -14.83 -12.74 -15.02
C ALA A 235 -13.72 -13.77 -14.92
N PHE A 236 -12.68 -13.52 -14.14
CA PHE A 236 -11.60 -14.48 -13.89
C PHE A 236 -12.17 -15.83 -13.42
N GLY A 237 -12.96 -15.85 -12.35
CA GLY A 237 -13.53 -17.09 -11.79
C GLY A 237 -14.45 -17.84 -12.77
N LEU A 238 -15.33 -17.11 -13.47
CA LEU A 238 -16.26 -17.72 -14.43
C LEU A 238 -15.55 -18.32 -15.65
N ILE A 239 -14.65 -17.55 -16.27
CA ILE A 239 -13.95 -17.96 -17.49
C ILE A 239 -13.05 -19.17 -17.21
N PHE A 240 -12.30 -19.15 -16.09
CA PHE A 240 -11.45 -20.27 -15.70
C PHE A 240 -12.25 -21.52 -15.34
N SER A 241 -13.41 -21.38 -14.68
CA SER A 241 -14.31 -22.51 -14.42
C SER A 241 -14.76 -23.18 -15.73
N VAL A 242 -15.10 -22.40 -16.77
CA VAL A 242 -15.41 -22.94 -18.11
C VAL A 242 -14.20 -23.64 -18.73
N ALA A 243 -13.00 -23.05 -18.66
CA ALA A 243 -11.79 -23.65 -19.21
C ALA A 243 -11.44 -25.00 -18.55
N ILE A 244 -11.39 -25.04 -17.21
CA ILE A 244 -11.04 -26.24 -16.45
C ILE A 244 -12.11 -27.33 -16.61
N SER A 245 -13.40 -26.96 -16.54
CA SER A 245 -14.50 -27.91 -16.74
C SER A 245 -14.51 -28.48 -18.17
N SER A 246 -14.08 -27.70 -19.18
CA SER A 246 -13.90 -28.20 -20.54
C SER A 246 -12.78 -29.22 -20.65
N VAL A 247 -11.65 -29.01 -19.96
CA VAL A 247 -10.56 -29.98 -19.88
C VAL A 247 -11.02 -31.25 -19.15
N LEU A 248 -11.73 -31.12 -18.03
CA LEU A 248 -12.30 -32.25 -17.29
C LEU A 248 -13.31 -33.05 -18.14
N ALA A 249 -14.22 -32.36 -18.83
CA ALA A 249 -15.18 -32.98 -19.73
C ALA A 249 -14.47 -33.73 -20.86
N LYS A 250 -13.38 -33.16 -21.39
CA LYS A 250 -12.55 -33.79 -22.42
C LYS A 250 -11.86 -35.04 -21.91
N THR A 251 -11.22 -35.00 -20.74
CA THR A 251 -10.53 -36.16 -20.17
C THR A 251 -11.49 -37.29 -19.83
N ILE A 252 -12.65 -36.98 -19.22
CA ILE A 252 -13.70 -37.97 -18.94
C ILE A 252 -14.21 -38.58 -20.25
N THR A 253 -14.45 -37.77 -21.29
CA THR A 253 -14.91 -38.30 -22.59
C THR A 253 -13.91 -39.29 -23.18
N VAL A 254 -12.61 -39.01 -23.10
CA VAL A 254 -11.54 -39.92 -23.55
C VAL A 254 -11.55 -41.21 -22.73
N VAL A 255 -11.57 -41.12 -21.39
CA VAL A 255 -11.59 -42.29 -20.50
C VAL A 255 -12.80 -43.18 -20.76
N LEU A 256 -13.99 -42.59 -20.89
CA LEU A 256 -15.22 -43.34 -21.15
C LEU A 256 -15.21 -43.99 -22.54
N ALA A 257 -14.62 -43.35 -23.56
CA ALA A 257 -14.48 -43.95 -24.89
C ALA A 257 -13.65 -45.24 -24.86
N PHE A 258 -12.56 -45.27 -24.07
CA PHE A 258 -11.74 -46.47 -23.86
C PHE A 258 -12.42 -47.55 -23.02
N MET A 259 -13.25 -47.17 -22.04
CA MET A 259 -13.98 -48.15 -21.23
C MET A 259 -15.15 -48.78 -22.01
N ALA A 260 -15.78 -48.02 -22.91
CA ALA A 260 -16.90 -48.47 -23.72
C ALA A 260 -16.54 -49.46 -24.85
N THR A 261 -15.24 -49.62 -25.17
CA THR A 261 -14.79 -50.68 -26.10
C THR A 261 -14.83 -52.08 -25.49
N LYS A 262 -15.07 -52.22 -24.16
CA LYS A 262 -15.37 -53.52 -23.53
C LYS A 262 -16.84 -53.91 -23.79
N PRO A 263 -17.14 -55.10 -24.35
CA PRO A 263 -18.50 -55.51 -24.67
C PRO A 263 -19.37 -55.64 -23.40
N GLY A 264 -20.61 -55.13 -23.42
CA GLY A 264 -21.63 -55.37 -22.39
C GLY A 264 -22.05 -54.20 -21.47
N SER A 265 -21.47 -53.00 -21.59
CA SER A 265 -21.84 -51.89 -20.69
C SER A 265 -22.99 -51.01 -21.21
N SER A 266 -24.01 -50.77 -20.37
CA SER A 266 -25.13 -49.83 -20.65
C SER A 266 -24.69 -48.37 -20.83
N MET A 267 -23.43 -48.09 -20.48
CA MET A 267 -22.75 -46.79 -20.56
C MET A 267 -22.60 -46.24 -21.98
N ARG A 268 -22.80 -47.08 -23.02
CA ARG A 268 -22.69 -46.69 -24.44
C ARG A 268 -23.78 -45.71 -24.90
N LYS A 269 -24.97 -45.69 -24.26
CA LYS A 269 -26.07 -44.76 -24.58
C LYS A 269 -25.86 -43.35 -24.05
N TRP A 270 -25.06 -43.19 -23.00
CA TRP A 270 -24.75 -41.90 -22.36
C TRP A 270 -23.40 -41.31 -22.81
N LEU A 271 -22.72 -42.02 -23.71
CA LEU A 271 -21.42 -41.66 -24.24
C LEU A 271 -21.56 -40.58 -25.33
N GLY A 272 -21.31 -39.31 -25.02
CA GLY A 272 -21.33 -38.27 -26.05
C GLY A 272 -21.28 -36.82 -25.57
N LYS A 273 -21.52 -35.90 -26.51
CA LYS A 273 -21.54 -34.44 -26.32
C LYS A 273 -22.48 -33.96 -25.20
N ARG A 274 -23.59 -34.67 -24.97
CA ARG A 274 -24.58 -34.32 -23.93
C ARG A 274 -23.98 -34.39 -22.52
N MET A 275 -23.09 -35.34 -22.30
CA MET A 275 -22.41 -35.50 -21.03
C MET A 275 -21.37 -34.43 -20.77
N ALA A 276 -20.53 -34.19 -21.77
CA ALA A 276 -19.50 -33.18 -21.72
C ALA A 276 -20.08 -31.77 -21.50
N ASN A 277 -21.16 -31.44 -22.21
CA ASN A 277 -21.85 -30.17 -22.03
C ASN A 277 -22.55 -30.08 -20.66
N GLY A 278 -23.08 -31.19 -20.14
CA GLY A 278 -23.67 -31.24 -18.79
C GLY A 278 -22.65 -30.94 -17.70
N ILE A 279 -21.43 -31.46 -17.81
CA ILE A 279 -20.32 -31.16 -16.88
C ILE A 279 -20.02 -29.66 -16.89
N ILE A 280 -19.82 -29.07 -18.07
CA ILE A 280 -19.49 -27.64 -18.21
C ILE A 280 -20.62 -26.79 -17.63
N ILE A 281 -21.87 -27.01 -18.04
CA ILE A 281 -23.02 -26.22 -17.58
C ILE A 281 -23.17 -26.32 -16.05
N SER A 282 -23.04 -27.51 -15.48
CA SER A 282 -23.12 -27.71 -14.03
C SER A 282 -22.02 -26.96 -13.28
N CYS A 283 -20.76 -27.10 -13.71
CA CYS A 283 -19.63 -26.41 -13.08
C CYS A 283 -19.74 -24.88 -13.20
N THR A 284 -20.14 -24.38 -14.37
CA THR A 284 -20.34 -22.95 -14.60
C THR A 284 -21.51 -22.42 -13.78
N PHE A 285 -22.60 -23.16 -13.64
CA PHE A 285 -23.75 -22.75 -12.83
C PHE A 285 -23.38 -22.62 -11.34
N ILE A 286 -22.61 -23.58 -10.80
CA ILE A 286 -22.12 -23.51 -9.42
C ILE A 286 -21.24 -22.27 -9.22
N GLN A 287 -20.26 -22.06 -10.12
CA GLN A 287 -19.37 -20.90 -10.03
C GLN A 287 -20.14 -19.58 -10.17
N ALA A 288 -21.09 -19.50 -11.09
CA ALA A 288 -21.93 -18.32 -11.28
C ALA A 288 -22.82 -18.03 -10.08
N SER A 289 -23.30 -19.07 -9.39
CA SER A 289 -24.07 -18.91 -8.15
C SER A 289 -23.20 -18.32 -7.04
N ILE A 290 -21.97 -18.82 -6.88
CA ILE A 290 -21.00 -18.28 -5.90
C ILE A 290 -20.68 -16.81 -6.21
N CYS A 291 -20.35 -16.50 -7.48
CA CYS A 291 -20.05 -15.13 -7.90
C CYS A 291 -21.26 -14.20 -7.72
N SER A 292 -22.47 -14.65 -8.06
CA SER A 292 -23.70 -13.84 -7.91
C SER A 292 -23.98 -13.57 -6.44
N PHE A 293 -23.87 -14.57 -5.58
CA PHE A 293 -24.03 -14.40 -4.14
C PHE A 293 -22.99 -13.43 -3.55
N TRP A 294 -21.74 -13.51 -4.02
CA TRP A 294 -20.68 -12.58 -3.62
C TRP A 294 -21.02 -11.14 -4.01
N LEU A 295 -21.41 -10.90 -5.26
CA LEU A 295 -21.79 -9.58 -5.75
C LEU A 295 -23.03 -9.00 -5.03
N CYS A 296 -23.97 -9.84 -4.60
CA CYS A 296 -25.17 -9.39 -3.89
C CYS A 296 -24.91 -9.03 -2.42
N THR A 297 -23.93 -9.67 -1.78
CA THR A 297 -23.69 -9.52 -0.33
C THR A 297 -22.53 -8.60 -0.01
N PHE A 298 -21.37 -8.83 -0.64
CA PHE A 298 -20.12 -8.12 -0.39
C PHE A 298 -19.43 -7.81 -1.73
N PRO A 299 -20.02 -6.96 -2.59
CA PRO A 299 -19.46 -6.66 -3.91
C PRO A 299 -18.08 -5.99 -3.79
N PRO A 300 -17.11 -6.36 -4.64
CA PRO A 300 -15.83 -5.67 -4.71
C PRO A 300 -15.98 -4.19 -5.06
N PHE A 301 -15.20 -3.32 -4.41
CA PHE A 301 -15.26 -1.88 -4.59
C PHE A 301 -13.85 -1.26 -4.70
N PRO A 302 -13.70 -0.10 -5.38
CA PRO A 302 -12.43 0.62 -5.41
C PRO A 302 -12.10 1.17 -4.02
N ASP A 303 -10.88 0.92 -3.56
CA ASP A 303 -10.39 1.31 -2.25
C ASP A 303 -9.02 2.01 -2.35
N MET A 304 -8.66 2.77 -1.32
CA MET A 304 -7.43 3.54 -1.26
C MET A 304 -6.66 3.16 0.00
N ASP A 305 -5.61 2.35 -0.14
CA ASP A 305 -4.73 2.01 0.98
C ASP A 305 -3.67 3.09 1.16
N MET A 306 -3.79 3.84 2.26
CA MET A 306 -2.90 4.94 2.62
C MET A 306 -1.82 4.55 3.64
N HIS A 307 -1.84 3.31 4.15
CA HIS A 307 -1.03 2.89 5.30
C HIS A 307 -0.03 1.78 4.96
N SER A 308 -0.26 0.97 3.92
CA SER A 308 0.63 -0.16 3.62
C SER A 308 1.99 0.23 3.04
N GLN A 309 2.13 1.42 2.42
CA GLN A 309 3.37 1.83 1.77
C GLN A 309 3.68 3.33 2.01
N THR A 310 4.82 3.62 2.62
CA THR A 310 5.23 4.99 2.95
C THR A 310 5.45 5.82 1.68
N GLY A 311 4.77 6.97 1.58
CA GLY A 311 4.89 7.90 0.46
C GLY A 311 4.00 7.60 -0.75
N GLU A 312 3.24 6.51 -0.73
CA GLU A 312 2.32 6.12 -1.80
C GLU A 312 0.89 5.91 -1.27
N ILE A 313 -0.10 6.21 -2.11
CA ILE A 313 -1.51 5.83 -1.91
C ILE A 313 -1.78 4.74 -2.94
N ILE A 314 -2.03 3.52 -2.48
CA ILE A 314 -2.28 2.38 -3.35
C ILE A 314 -3.76 2.41 -3.75
N LEU A 315 -4.02 2.53 -5.05
CA LEU A 315 -5.37 2.37 -5.59
C LEU A 315 -5.58 0.90 -5.93
N GLU A 316 -6.48 0.25 -5.21
CA GLU A 316 -6.77 -1.17 -5.36
C GLU A 316 -8.28 -1.44 -5.43
N CYS A 317 -8.63 -2.68 -5.74
CA CYS A 317 -10.01 -3.16 -5.67
C CYS A 317 -10.11 -4.04 -4.44
N ASN A 318 -10.75 -3.54 -3.38
CA ASN A 318 -11.04 -4.35 -2.21
C ASN A 318 -12.06 -5.43 -2.59
N GLU A 319 -11.78 -6.69 -2.27
CA GLU A 319 -12.66 -7.83 -2.56
C GLU A 319 -13.99 -7.80 -1.78
N GLY A 320 -14.10 -6.94 -0.77
CA GLY A 320 -15.26 -6.82 0.12
C GLY A 320 -15.36 -7.96 1.14
N SER A 321 -15.10 -9.19 0.73
CA SER A 321 -15.04 -10.36 1.61
C SER A 321 -13.97 -11.35 1.17
N ALA A 322 -12.92 -11.50 1.98
CA ALA A 322 -11.87 -12.49 1.76
C ALA A 322 -12.44 -13.91 1.71
N THR A 323 -13.43 -14.23 2.53
CA THR A 323 -14.09 -15.55 2.53
C THR A 323 -14.71 -15.85 1.18
N MET A 324 -15.45 -14.91 0.60
CA MET A 324 -16.09 -15.11 -0.70
C MET A 324 -15.08 -15.26 -1.84
N PHE A 325 -14.00 -14.45 -1.80
CA PHE A 325 -12.89 -14.59 -2.74
C PHE A 325 -12.25 -16.00 -2.65
N TYR A 326 -11.95 -16.48 -1.44
CA TYR A 326 -11.42 -17.83 -1.25
C TYR A 326 -12.42 -18.93 -1.60
N CYS A 327 -13.72 -18.71 -1.48
CA CYS A 327 -14.73 -19.66 -1.97
C CYS A 327 -14.67 -19.83 -3.50
N VAL A 328 -14.50 -18.72 -4.24
CA VAL A 328 -14.31 -18.75 -5.70
C VAL A 328 -13.03 -19.51 -6.06
N LEU A 329 -11.90 -19.17 -5.44
CA LEU A 329 -10.63 -19.88 -5.66
C LEU A 329 -10.71 -21.35 -5.24
N GLY A 330 -11.40 -21.65 -4.15
CA GLY A 330 -11.58 -23.00 -3.61
C GLY A 330 -12.34 -23.91 -4.57
N PHE A 331 -13.42 -23.42 -5.19
CA PHE A 331 -14.14 -24.20 -6.20
C PHE A 331 -13.29 -24.44 -7.45
N MET A 332 -12.56 -23.42 -7.93
CA MET A 332 -11.63 -23.60 -9.06
C MET A 332 -10.50 -24.58 -8.72
N GLY A 333 -9.95 -24.51 -7.51
CA GLY A 333 -8.96 -25.45 -7.01
C GLY A 333 -9.50 -26.88 -6.95
N PHE A 334 -10.73 -27.07 -6.46
CA PHE A 334 -11.41 -28.36 -6.49
C PHE A 334 -11.56 -28.91 -7.92
N LEU A 335 -12.04 -28.09 -8.85
CA LEU A 335 -12.14 -28.48 -10.26
C LEU A 335 -10.78 -28.85 -10.85
N ALA A 336 -9.73 -28.10 -10.53
CA ALA A 336 -8.37 -28.35 -10.99
C ALA A 336 -7.82 -29.69 -10.45
N ILE A 337 -8.03 -29.98 -9.17
CA ILE A 337 -7.60 -31.25 -8.54
C ILE A 337 -8.33 -32.44 -9.17
N VAL A 338 -9.65 -32.36 -9.34
CA VAL A 338 -10.44 -33.43 -9.98
C VAL A 338 -9.97 -33.63 -11.43
N SER A 339 -9.80 -32.54 -12.19
CA SER A 339 -9.31 -32.57 -13.57
C SER A 339 -7.91 -33.19 -13.67
N PHE A 340 -6.99 -32.78 -12.80
CA PHE A 340 -5.65 -33.35 -12.73
C PHE A 340 -5.66 -34.83 -12.39
N THR A 341 -6.48 -35.25 -11.41
CA THR A 341 -6.60 -36.65 -10.99
C THR A 341 -7.08 -37.53 -12.15
N VAL A 342 -8.16 -37.12 -12.82
CA VAL A 342 -8.68 -37.85 -14.00
C VAL A 342 -7.66 -37.87 -15.13
N ALA A 343 -7.01 -36.75 -15.43
CA ALA A 343 -5.97 -36.67 -16.44
C ALA A 343 -4.78 -37.60 -16.13
N PHE A 344 -4.34 -37.65 -14.87
CA PHE A 344 -3.25 -38.50 -14.43
C PHE A 344 -3.59 -39.99 -14.54
N LEU A 345 -4.81 -40.39 -14.21
CA LEU A 345 -5.26 -41.77 -14.41
C LEU A 345 -5.34 -42.13 -15.91
N ALA A 346 -5.78 -41.19 -16.74
CA ALA A 346 -5.88 -41.36 -18.19
C ALA A 346 -4.53 -41.47 -18.92
N ARG A 347 -3.41 -41.05 -18.30
CA ARG A 347 -2.08 -41.04 -18.93
C ARG A 347 -1.57 -42.42 -19.36
N LYS A 348 -2.11 -43.49 -18.76
CA LYS A 348 -1.76 -44.90 -19.07
C LYS A 348 -2.55 -45.45 -20.26
N LEU A 349 -3.56 -44.74 -20.75
CA LEU A 349 -4.37 -45.19 -21.88
C LEU A 349 -3.56 -45.10 -23.18
N PRO A 350 -3.58 -46.16 -24.02
CA PRO A 350 -2.91 -46.18 -25.31
C PRO A 350 -3.73 -45.36 -26.32
N ASP A 351 -3.72 -44.04 -26.18
CA ASP A 351 -4.37 -43.16 -27.15
C ASP A 351 -3.44 -42.83 -28.32
N SER A 352 -4.04 -42.72 -29.50
CA SER A 352 -3.44 -42.65 -30.83
C SER A 352 -2.33 -41.60 -31.02
N PHE A 353 -2.19 -40.62 -30.11
CA PHE A 353 -1.21 -39.53 -30.19
C PHE A 353 -0.63 -39.04 -28.85
N ASN A 354 -0.59 -39.86 -27.78
CA ASN A 354 -0.17 -39.41 -26.43
C ASN A 354 -0.98 -38.21 -25.89
N GLU A 355 -2.18 -37.95 -26.41
CA GLU A 355 -2.99 -36.77 -26.09
C GLU A 355 -3.26 -36.64 -24.58
N THR A 356 -3.56 -37.76 -23.91
CA THR A 356 -3.79 -37.78 -22.46
C THR A 356 -2.57 -37.34 -21.65
N LYS A 357 -1.34 -37.64 -22.10
CA LYS A 357 -0.10 -37.22 -21.44
C LYS A 357 0.08 -35.70 -21.50
N PHE A 358 -0.21 -35.10 -22.65
CA PHE A 358 -0.15 -33.64 -22.81
C PHE A 358 -1.21 -32.92 -21.96
N ILE A 359 -2.41 -33.50 -21.83
CA ILE A 359 -3.44 -32.97 -20.92
C ILE A 359 -3.00 -33.12 -19.44
N THR A 360 -2.36 -34.23 -19.06
CA THR A 360 -1.81 -34.37 -17.70
C THR A 360 -0.74 -33.31 -17.43
N PHE A 361 0.19 -33.11 -18.37
CA PHE A 361 1.25 -32.12 -18.24
C PHE A 361 0.68 -30.70 -18.16
N SER A 362 -0.34 -30.38 -18.97
CA SER A 362 -1.02 -29.08 -18.90
C SER A 362 -1.70 -28.84 -17.56
N MET A 363 -2.39 -29.85 -17.02
CA MET A 363 -3.03 -29.76 -15.70
C MET A 363 -2.02 -29.69 -14.57
N LEU A 364 -0.85 -30.33 -14.70
CA LEU A 364 0.24 -30.21 -13.73
C LEU A 364 0.77 -28.77 -13.68
N VAL A 365 1.09 -28.18 -14.85
CA VAL A 365 1.53 -26.78 -14.96
C VAL A 365 0.48 -25.84 -14.36
N PHE A 366 -0.79 -26.05 -14.69
CA PHE A 366 -1.90 -25.28 -14.13
C PHE A 366 -1.91 -25.34 -12.59
N CYS A 367 -1.90 -26.54 -12.01
CA CYS A 367 -1.92 -26.70 -10.56
C CYS A 367 -0.67 -26.10 -9.89
N SER A 368 0.52 -26.26 -10.48
CA SER A 368 1.76 -25.69 -9.95
C SER A 368 1.71 -24.16 -9.90
N VAL A 369 1.21 -23.50 -10.95
CA VAL A 369 1.06 -22.04 -10.99
C VAL A 369 0.13 -21.55 -9.87
N TRP A 370 -1.04 -22.19 -9.70
CA TRP A 370 -1.99 -21.77 -8.67
C TRP A 370 -1.58 -22.11 -7.24
N LEU A 371 -0.82 -23.19 -7.04
CA LEU A 371 -0.20 -23.49 -5.75
C LEU A 371 0.86 -22.45 -5.37
N CYS A 372 1.65 -21.96 -6.34
CA CYS A 372 2.62 -20.89 -6.11
C CYS A 372 1.96 -19.51 -5.98
N PHE A 373 0.81 -19.29 -6.61
CA PHE A 373 0.06 -18.04 -6.54
C PHE A 373 -0.32 -17.70 -5.10
N ILE A 374 -0.91 -18.63 -4.33
CA ILE A 374 -1.42 -18.35 -2.97
C ILE A 374 -0.36 -17.73 -2.04
N PRO A 375 0.83 -18.34 -1.81
CA PRO A 375 1.84 -17.75 -0.94
C PRO A 375 2.41 -16.45 -1.51
N THR A 376 2.54 -16.33 -2.84
CA THR A 376 3.08 -15.13 -3.47
C THR A 376 2.10 -13.95 -3.38
N TYR A 377 0.81 -14.20 -3.57
CA TYR A 377 -0.27 -13.24 -3.43
C TYR A 377 -0.31 -12.67 -2.00
N LEU A 378 -0.25 -13.56 -1.00
CA LEU A 378 -0.24 -13.16 0.42
C LEU A 378 1.05 -12.42 0.84
N SER A 379 2.17 -12.67 0.16
CA SER A 379 3.47 -12.06 0.49
C SER A 379 3.72 -10.72 -0.22
N THR A 380 2.93 -10.39 -1.24
CA THR A 380 3.10 -9.18 -2.04
C THR A 380 1.98 -8.19 -1.76
N LYS A 381 2.26 -6.90 -1.99
CA LYS A 381 1.31 -5.80 -1.76
C LYS A 381 1.22 -4.86 -2.96
N GLY A 382 0.11 -4.13 -3.04
CA GLY A 382 -0.14 -3.11 -4.06
C GLY A 382 -0.04 -3.64 -5.49
N LYS A 383 0.56 -2.86 -6.39
CA LYS A 383 0.64 -3.19 -7.83
C LYS A 383 1.34 -4.51 -8.15
N SER A 384 2.26 -4.97 -7.29
CA SER A 384 2.96 -6.24 -7.47
C SER A 384 2.04 -7.44 -7.24
N MET A 385 1.09 -7.34 -6.30
CA MET A 385 0.08 -8.38 -6.06
C MET A 385 -0.78 -8.60 -7.31
N VAL A 386 -1.25 -7.51 -7.91
CA VAL A 386 -2.03 -7.54 -9.17
C VAL A 386 -1.21 -8.14 -10.32
N ALA A 387 0.08 -7.79 -10.41
CA ALA A 387 0.97 -8.34 -11.44
C ALA A 387 1.16 -9.86 -11.30
N VAL A 388 1.28 -10.37 -10.06
CA VAL A 388 1.38 -11.81 -9.76
C VAL A 388 0.11 -12.56 -10.19
N GLU A 389 -1.06 -11.96 -9.98
CA GLU A 389 -2.32 -12.52 -10.44
C GLU A 389 -2.40 -12.59 -11.98
N ILE A 390 -2.09 -11.50 -12.67
CA ILE A 390 -2.05 -11.47 -14.14
C ILE A 390 -1.06 -12.52 -14.67
N PHE A 391 0.15 -12.58 -14.12
CA PHE A 391 1.15 -13.55 -14.53
C PHE A 391 0.64 -14.99 -14.36
N SER A 392 -0.05 -15.27 -13.25
CA SER A 392 -0.62 -16.59 -12.98
C SER A 392 -1.73 -16.95 -13.97
N ILE A 393 -2.59 -16.00 -14.32
CA ILE A 393 -3.63 -16.15 -15.36
C ILE A 393 -2.98 -16.47 -16.72
N LEU A 394 -1.98 -15.68 -17.12
CA LEU A 394 -1.29 -15.84 -18.41
C LEU A 394 -0.53 -17.16 -18.49
N ALA A 395 0.26 -17.49 -17.47
CA ALA A 395 1.08 -18.71 -17.44
C ALA A 395 0.23 -19.98 -17.45
N SER A 396 -0.84 -20.03 -16.64
CA SER A 396 -1.73 -21.19 -16.60
C SER A 396 -2.51 -21.37 -17.91
N SER A 397 -3.00 -20.28 -18.51
CA SER A 397 -3.70 -20.30 -19.81
C SER A 397 -2.76 -20.68 -20.96
N ALA A 398 -1.54 -20.14 -20.97
CA ALA A 398 -0.51 -20.50 -21.94
C ALA A 398 -0.09 -21.96 -21.81
N GLY A 399 0.00 -22.50 -20.59
CA GLY A 399 0.23 -23.92 -20.32
C GLY A 399 -0.85 -24.82 -20.94
N LEU A 400 -2.13 -24.47 -20.75
CA LEU A 400 -3.24 -25.19 -21.39
C LEU A 400 -3.20 -25.09 -22.92
N LEU A 401 -2.99 -23.88 -23.46
CA LEU A 401 -2.92 -23.64 -24.90
C LEU A 401 -1.77 -24.43 -25.55
N GLY A 402 -0.56 -24.24 -25.04
CA GLY A 402 0.66 -24.83 -25.57
C GLY A 402 0.62 -26.35 -25.50
N CYS A 403 0.33 -26.91 -24.33
CA CYS A 403 0.40 -28.36 -24.16
C CYS A 403 -0.68 -29.11 -24.96
N ILE A 404 -1.92 -28.59 -25.00
CA ILE A 404 -3.05 -29.30 -25.62
C ILE A 404 -3.12 -29.09 -27.13
N PHE A 405 -2.78 -27.89 -27.61
CA PHE A 405 -3.03 -27.51 -29.01
C PHE A 405 -1.76 -27.45 -29.87
N PHE A 406 -0.59 -27.11 -29.30
CA PHE A 406 0.64 -27.02 -30.09
C PHE A 406 1.00 -28.34 -30.81
N PRO A 407 0.95 -29.53 -30.17
CA PRO A 407 1.22 -30.79 -30.86
C PRO A 407 0.25 -31.07 -32.01
N LYS A 408 -1.00 -30.61 -31.90
CA LYS A 408 -2.04 -30.81 -32.92
C LYS A 408 -1.84 -29.86 -34.10
N CYS A 409 -1.53 -28.60 -33.82
CA CYS A 409 -1.21 -27.62 -34.87
C CYS A 409 0.05 -28.05 -35.64
N TYR A 410 1.07 -28.56 -34.94
CA TYR A 410 2.27 -29.12 -35.56
C TYR A 410 1.94 -30.23 -36.56
N ILE A 411 1.08 -31.19 -36.17
CA ILE A 411 0.69 -32.28 -37.08
C ILE A 411 -0.14 -31.75 -38.26
N ILE A 412 -1.10 -30.85 -38.01
CA ILE A 412 -1.98 -30.31 -39.06
C ILE A 412 -1.18 -29.54 -40.13
N ILE A 413 -0.21 -28.72 -39.72
CA ILE A 413 0.54 -27.84 -40.64
C ILE A 413 1.76 -28.56 -41.24
N LEU A 414 2.59 -29.18 -40.40
CA LEU A 414 3.92 -29.67 -40.80
C LEU A 414 3.93 -31.15 -41.18
N LYS A 415 2.90 -31.93 -40.82
CA LYS A 415 2.79 -33.36 -41.17
C LYS A 415 1.39 -33.74 -41.70
N PRO A 416 0.92 -33.13 -42.80
CA PRO A 416 -0.39 -33.41 -43.37
C PRO A 416 -0.57 -34.88 -43.79
N GLU A 417 0.51 -35.60 -44.10
CA GLU A 417 0.52 -37.04 -44.41
C GLU A 417 -0.09 -37.90 -43.31
N LEU A 418 0.07 -37.50 -42.04
CA LEU A 418 -0.50 -38.20 -40.88
C LEU A 418 -2.01 -37.92 -40.70
N ASN A 419 -2.56 -36.99 -41.47
CA ASN A 419 -3.95 -36.56 -41.45
C ASN A 419 -4.81 -37.26 -42.52
N ASN A 420 -4.23 -38.17 -43.32
CA ASN A 420 -4.95 -38.88 -44.37
C ASN A 420 -5.64 -40.15 -43.81
N LYS A 421 -6.92 -40.36 -44.16
CA LYS A 421 -7.75 -41.48 -43.65
C LYS A 421 -7.12 -42.85 -43.92
N GLU A 422 -6.45 -43.02 -45.05
CA GLU A 422 -5.81 -44.29 -45.44
C GLU A 422 -4.64 -44.67 -44.53
N HIS A 423 -3.87 -43.71 -44.04
CA HIS A 423 -2.76 -43.99 -43.11
C HIS A 423 -3.26 -44.42 -41.71
N LEU A 424 -4.40 -43.86 -41.26
CA LEU A 424 -5.07 -44.28 -40.02
C LEU A 424 -5.66 -45.70 -40.13
N ILE A 425 -6.29 -46.03 -41.26
CA ILE A 425 -6.85 -47.37 -41.54
C ILE A 425 -5.72 -48.40 -41.69
N ARG A 426 -4.64 -48.08 -42.42
CA ARG A 426 -3.49 -48.97 -42.61
C ARG A 426 -2.74 -49.24 -41.30
N ARG A 427 -2.72 -48.30 -40.36
CA ARG A 427 -2.13 -48.48 -39.02
C ARG A 427 -3.02 -49.33 -38.10
N ASN A 428 -4.34 -49.12 -38.11
CA ASN A 428 -5.27 -50.01 -37.40
C ASN A 428 -5.20 -51.46 -37.93
N ASN A 429 -5.08 -51.66 -39.24
CA ASN A 429 -4.92 -52.98 -39.83
C ASN A 429 -3.59 -53.65 -39.46
N LYS A 430 -2.47 -52.91 -39.42
CA LYS A 430 -1.19 -53.45 -38.90
C LYS A 430 -1.25 -53.86 -37.43
N THR A 431 -1.98 -53.09 -36.61
CA THR A 431 -2.11 -53.35 -35.16
C THR A 431 -2.99 -54.58 -34.91
N ASN A 432 -4.12 -54.69 -35.63
CA ASN A 432 -5.00 -55.86 -35.58
C ASN A 432 -4.29 -57.12 -36.09
N PHE A 433 -3.49 -57.03 -37.16
CA PHE A 433 -2.70 -58.15 -37.69
C PHE A 433 -1.63 -58.63 -36.69
N SER A 434 -1.01 -57.70 -35.94
CA SER A 434 -0.05 -58.07 -34.88
C SER A 434 -0.69 -58.74 -33.65
N LEU A 435 -1.97 -58.49 -33.40
CA LEU A 435 -2.75 -59.11 -32.32
C LEU A 435 -3.32 -60.47 -32.72
N THR A 436 -3.61 -60.70 -34.02
CA THR A 436 -4.04 -62.01 -34.53
C THR A 436 -2.89 -63.01 -34.66
N LEU A 437 -1.67 -62.56 -34.90
CA LEU A 437 -0.46 -63.40 -34.93
C LEU A 437 0.09 -63.78 -33.53
N ARG A 438 -0.50 -63.26 -32.45
CA ARG A 438 -0.13 -63.56 -31.06
C ARG A 438 -1.06 -64.54 -30.35
N HIS A 439 -2.02 -65.12 -31.09
CA HIS A 439 -2.92 -66.15 -30.59
C HIS A 439 -2.65 -67.50 -31.23
#